data_AF-A0A0A1WV77-F1
#
_entry.id   AF-A0A0A1WV77-F1
#
_cell.length_a   1.000
_cell.length_b   1.000
_cell.length_c   1.000
_cell.angle_alpha   90.00
_cell.angle_beta   90.00
_cell.angle_gamma   90.00
#
_symmetry.space_group_name_H-M   'P 1'
#
loop_
_entity.id
_entity.type
_entity.pdbx_description
1 polymer ?
#
loop_
_entity_poly.entity_id
_entity_poly.type
_entity_poly.pdbx_seq_one_letter_code
_entity_poly.pdbx_strand_id
1 'polypeptide(L)'
;MAANKRTIGIIVALVILVCVVAGANLYFMYYLNVEEAPHVSSTRALENMIRQKIRELHPVYLNRNPRLFMYRNKLLKNYKPAPYENATVLWDIANWWPQENEIYPIYDTSMAQLLQTLRLEPITKVTNLAKGTQLKLLVRLANKQKVIFKPQWYEREAVIEGTVYAGKDRHTAEVYAFYLGAVLDLRWTPIVVGRVVNLKTDIYDRGDSELKNSMTITETENGTEQYCLFGRCHYCNEEETVCGDEQNNIEGVLI
;
A
#
# COMPACT_ATOMS: atom_id res chain seq x y z
N MET A 1 10.01 -36.54 52.03
CA MET A 1 8.58 -36.33 51.69
C MET A 1 8.43 -36.64 50.20
N ALA A 2 7.98 -37.85 49.86
CA ALA A 2 7.91 -38.27 48.46
C ALA A 2 6.77 -37.53 47.75
N ALA A 3 7.08 -36.84 46.65
CA ALA A 3 6.07 -36.16 45.85
C ALA A 3 5.03 -37.19 45.37
N ASN A 4 3.75 -36.90 45.60
CA ASN A 4 2.64 -37.75 45.17
C ASN A 4 2.72 -37.95 43.64
N LYS A 5 2.55 -39.19 43.15
CA LYS A 5 2.56 -39.53 41.71
C LYS A 5 1.69 -38.57 40.88
N ARG A 6 0.57 -38.10 41.45
CA ARG A 6 -0.31 -37.11 40.82
C ARG A 6 0.34 -35.74 40.65
N THR A 7 1.10 -35.28 41.64
CA THR A 7 1.86 -34.02 41.60
C THR A 7 2.98 -34.10 40.57
N ILE A 8 3.69 -35.24 40.50
CA ILE A 8 4.72 -35.47 39.48
C ILE A 8 4.11 -35.44 38.08
N GLY A 9 2.96 -36.09 37.88
CA GLY A 9 2.25 -36.08 36.59
C GLY A 9 1.82 -34.68 36.14
N ILE A 10 1.34 -33.83 37.06
CA ILE A 10 0.97 -32.45 36.78
C ILE A 10 2.19 -31.61 36.39
N ILE A 11 3.31 -31.76 37.10
CA ILE A 11 4.57 -31.05 36.79
C ILE A 11 5.07 -31.45 35.41
N VAL A 12 5.08 -32.75 35.08
CA VAL A 12 5.49 -33.23 33.76
C VAL A 12 4.59 -32.68 32.66
N ALA A 13 3.27 -32.68 32.86
CA ALA A 13 2.34 -32.11 31.88
C ALA A 13 2.55 -30.60 31.66
N LEU A 14 2.81 -29.84 32.73
CA LEU A 14 3.13 -28.41 32.64
C LEU A 14 4.45 -28.16 31.91
N VAL A 15 5.49 -28.95 32.18
CA VAL A 15 6.78 -28.84 31.49
C VAL A 15 6.61 -29.14 30.00
N ILE A 16 5.87 -30.19 29.64
CA ILE A 16 5.58 -30.52 28.24
C ILE A 16 4.81 -29.38 27.57
N LEU A 17 3.78 -28.82 28.21
CA LEU A 17 3.03 -27.70 27.67
C LEU A 17 3.91 -26.47 27.43
N VAL A 18 4.78 -26.13 28.39
CA VAL A 18 5.73 -25.02 28.26
C VAL A 18 6.71 -25.27 27.11
N CYS A 19 7.26 -26.48 26.99
CA CYS A 19 8.16 -26.84 25.89
C CYS A 19 7.46 -26.77 24.52
N VAL A 20 6.19 -27.21 24.43
CA VAL A 20 5.40 -27.12 23.20
C VAL A 20 5.13 -25.66 22.82
N VAL A 21 4.71 -24.83 23.79
CA VAL A 21 4.45 -23.40 23.54
C VAL A 21 5.73 -22.65 23.17
N ALA A 22 6.83 -22.91 23.87
CA ALA A 22 8.13 -22.31 23.57
C ALA A 22 8.67 -22.78 22.21
N GLY A 23 8.56 -24.08 21.92
CA GLY A 23 8.96 -24.67 20.63
C GLY A 23 8.14 -24.14 19.47
N ALA A 24 6.82 -23.99 19.64
CA ALA A 24 5.94 -23.40 18.63
C ALA A 24 6.25 -21.92 18.41
N ASN A 25 6.51 -21.15 19.48
CA ASN A 25 6.94 -19.75 19.36
C ASN A 25 8.29 -19.62 18.66
N LEU A 26 9.28 -20.45 19.02
CA LEU A 26 10.58 -20.44 18.37
C LEU A 26 10.50 -20.87 16.90
N TYR A 27 9.69 -21.88 16.59
CA TYR A 27 9.41 -22.30 15.22
C TYR A 27 8.74 -21.18 14.43
N PHE A 28 7.75 -20.50 15.02
CA PHE A 28 7.05 -19.39 14.39
C PHE A 28 7.97 -18.18 14.17
N MET A 29 8.77 -17.81 15.17
CA MET A 29 9.77 -16.75 15.07
C MET A 29 10.85 -17.07 14.03
N TYR A 30 11.32 -18.33 13.99
CA TYR A 30 12.26 -18.78 12.97
C TYR A 30 11.64 -18.63 11.57
N TYR A 31 10.43 -19.14 11.36
CA TYR A 31 9.75 -19.09 10.05
C TYR A 31 9.37 -17.67 9.61
N LEU A 32 9.06 -16.78 10.55
CA LEU A 32 8.83 -15.36 10.25
C LEU A 32 10.13 -14.60 9.95
N ASN A 33 11.27 -15.04 10.49
CA ASN A 33 12.59 -14.52 10.16
C ASN A 33 13.22 -15.18 8.92
N VAL A 34 12.53 -16.10 8.24
CA VAL A 34 13.06 -16.70 7.01
C VAL A 34 13.01 -15.67 5.89
N GLU A 35 14.22 -15.19 5.60
CA GLU A 35 14.68 -14.47 4.41
C GLU A 35 14.21 -13.02 4.28
N GLU A 36 15.11 -12.10 4.66
CA GLU A 36 15.25 -10.84 3.94
C GLU A 36 15.32 -11.16 2.44
N ALA A 37 14.29 -10.77 1.70
CA ALA A 37 14.29 -10.91 0.25
C ALA A 37 15.46 -10.08 -0.29
N PRO A 38 16.30 -10.63 -1.19
CA PRO A 38 17.37 -9.86 -1.79
C PRO A 38 16.77 -8.66 -2.53
N HIS A 39 17.43 -7.50 -2.39
CA HIS A 39 17.01 -6.26 -3.03
C HIS A 39 16.77 -6.50 -4.53
N VAL A 40 15.52 -6.36 -4.97
CA VAL A 40 15.14 -6.71 -6.33
C VAL A 40 15.43 -5.55 -7.27
N SER A 41 16.42 -5.71 -8.16
CA SER A 41 16.83 -4.66 -9.08
C SER A 41 15.85 -4.38 -10.22
N SER A 42 14.90 -5.27 -10.50
CA SER A 42 13.89 -5.09 -11.55
C SER A 42 12.66 -5.99 -11.39
N THR A 43 11.54 -5.60 -12.01
CA THR A 43 10.31 -6.43 -12.07
C THR A 43 10.56 -7.81 -12.65
N ARG A 44 11.47 -7.93 -13.63
CA ARG A 44 11.85 -9.19 -14.25
C ARG A 44 12.67 -10.08 -13.31
N ALA A 45 13.55 -9.50 -12.50
CA ALA A 45 14.26 -10.23 -11.47
C ALA A 45 13.29 -10.77 -10.42
N LEU A 46 12.30 -9.97 -9.98
CA LEU A 46 11.25 -10.42 -9.07
C LEU A 46 10.44 -11.57 -9.68
N GLU A 47 10.04 -11.45 -10.95
CA GLU A 47 9.31 -12.51 -11.65
C GLU A 47 10.10 -13.82 -11.68
N ASN A 48 11.41 -13.76 -11.95
CA ASN A 48 12.28 -14.93 -11.96
C ASN A 48 12.38 -15.58 -10.58
N MET A 49 12.53 -14.79 -9.52
CA MET A 49 12.56 -15.30 -8.14
C MET A 49 11.24 -15.98 -7.76
N ILE A 50 10.10 -15.35 -8.09
CA ILE A 50 8.78 -15.94 -7.86
C ILE A 50 8.66 -17.27 -8.62
N ARG A 51 9.07 -17.31 -9.89
CA ARG A 51 9.05 -18.54 -10.70
C ARG A 51 9.95 -19.63 -10.13
N GLN A 52 11.08 -19.28 -9.53
CA GLN A 52 11.95 -20.23 -8.84
C GLN A 52 11.27 -20.79 -7.59
N LYS A 53 10.79 -19.92 -6.68
CA LYS A 53 10.09 -20.37 -5.46
C LYS A 53 8.85 -21.21 -5.76
N ILE A 54 8.12 -20.90 -6.84
CA ILE A 54 6.96 -21.73 -7.28
C ILE A 54 7.37 -23.18 -7.56
N ARG A 55 8.58 -23.44 -8.08
CA ARG A 55 9.06 -24.80 -8.38
C ARG A 55 9.36 -25.60 -7.11
N GLU A 56 9.63 -24.91 -6.02
CA GLU A 56 9.94 -25.51 -4.71
C GLU A 56 8.69 -25.74 -3.85
N LEU A 57 7.51 -25.30 -4.33
CA LEU A 57 6.24 -25.51 -3.62
C LEU A 57 5.84 -26.99 -3.58
N HIS A 58 5.17 -27.37 -2.49
CA HIS A 58 4.61 -28.71 -2.32
C HIS A 58 3.68 -29.09 -3.51
N PRO A 59 3.68 -30.37 -3.97
CA PRO A 59 2.91 -30.79 -5.15
C PRO A 59 1.43 -30.41 -5.17
N VAL A 60 0.81 -30.28 -3.99
CA VAL A 60 -0.59 -29.82 -3.84
C VAL A 60 -0.83 -28.44 -4.47
N TYR A 61 0.16 -27.54 -4.41
CA TYR A 61 0.08 -26.19 -4.96
C TYR A 61 0.43 -26.13 -6.45
N LEU A 62 1.04 -27.19 -6.99
CA LEU A 62 1.33 -27.31 -8.42
C LEU A 62 0.10 -27.77 -9.21
N ASN A 63 -0.89 -28.38 -8.53
CA ASN A 63 -2.13 -28.81 -9.16
C ASN A 63 -3.03 -27.61 -9.49
N ARG A 64 -3.29 -27.38 -10.77
CA ARG A 64 -4.07 -26.23 -11.24
C ARG A 64 -5.55 -26.53 -11.12
N ASN A 65 -6.26 -25.74 -10.31
CA ASN A 65 -7.73 -25.81 -10.28
C ASN A 65 -8.32 -25.15 -11.55
N PRO A 66 -9.06 -25.89 -12.40
CA PRO A 66 -9.65 -25.33 -13.62
C PRO A 66 -10.61 -24.16 -13.37
N ARG A 67 -11.27 -24.11 -12.20
CA ARG A 67 -12.15 -22.99 -11.84
C ARG A 67 -11.36 -21.69 -11.74
N LEU A 68 -10.17 -21.72 -11.13
CA LEU A 68 -9.31 -20.53 -10.98
C LEU A 68 -8.71 -20.04 -12.29
N PHE A 69 -8.65 -20.88 -13.33
CA PHE A 69 -8.14 -20.48 -14.65
C PHE A 69 -8.94 -19.30 -15.24
N MET A 70 -10.27 -19.34 -15.12
CA MET A 70 -11.13 -18.26 -15.63
C MET A 70 -10.90 -16.96 -14.86
N TYR A 71 -10.87 -17.01 -13.52
CA TYR A 71 -10.62 -15.86 -12.65
C TYR A 71 -9.25 -15.23 -12.95
N ARG A 72 -8.21 -16.06 -13.00
CA ARG A 72 -6.85 -15.61 -13.33
C ARG A 72 -6.80 -14.88 -14.68
N ASN A 73 -7.44 -15.43 -15.72
CA ASN A 73 -7.41 -14.78 -17.04
C ASN A 73 -8.18 -13.45 -17.05
N LYS A 74 -9.30 -13.36 -16.31
CA LYS A 74 -10.03 -12.09 -16.12
C LYS A 74 -9.16 -11.05 -15.41
N LEU A 75 -8.52 -11.43 -14.29
CA LEU A 75 -7.60 -10.56 -13.55
C LEU A 75 -6.45 -10.08 -14.44
N LEU A 76 -5.77 -11.00 -15.13
CA LEU A 76 -4.66 -10.65 -16.02
C LEU A 76 -5.09 -9.70 -17.13
N LYS A 77 -6.34 -9.80 -17.62
CA LYS A 77 -6.86 -8.88 -18.64
C LYS A 77 -7.24 -7.52 -18.05
N ASN A 78 -7.85 -7.49 -16.86
CA ASN A 78 -8.28 -6.26 -16.17
C ASN A 78 -7.12 -5.36 -15.75
N TYR A 79 -6.00 -5.96 -15.33
CA TYR A 79 -4.87 -5.22 -14.75
C TYR A 79 -3.66 -5.13 -15.68
N LYS A 80 -3.77 -5.64 -16.92
CA LYS A 80 -2.72 -5.47 -17.93
C LYS A 80 -2.62 -3.99 -18.29
N PRO A 81 -1.42 -3.38 -18.27
CA PRO A 81 -1.25 -1.98 -18.66
C PRO A 81 -1.93 -1.66 -19.99
N ALA A 82 -2.73 -0.61 -19.99
CA ALA A 82 -3.44 -0.09 -21.14
C ALA A 82 -3.05 1.38 -21.36
N PRO A 83 -3.12 1.89 -22.60
CA PRO A 83 -2.86 3.31 -22.86
C PRO A 83 -3.91 4.18 -22.17
N TYR A 84 -3.53 5.44 -21.97
CA TYR A 84 -4.45 6.49 -21.52
C TYR A 84 -5.58 6.69 -22.54
N GLU A 85 -6.80 6.84 -22.05
CA GLU A 85 -7.99 7.22 -22.83
C GLU A 85 -8.69 8.43 -22.18
N ASN A 86 -9.75 8.93 -22.82
CA ASN A 86 -10.51 10.08 -22.35
C ASN A 86 -10.98 9.90 -20.88
N ALA A 87 -10.37 10.67 -19.97
CA ALA A 87 -10.59 10.56 -18.54
C ALA A 87 -12.06 10.76 -18.13
N THR A 88 -12.80 11.66 -18.79
CA THR A 88 -14.20 11.93 -18.47
C THR A 88 -15.07 10.67 -18.56
N VAL A 89 -14.91 9.90 -19.63
CA VAL A 89 -15.67 8.66 -19.84
C VAL A 89 -15.29 7.61 -18.80
N LEU A 90 -14.00 7.51 -18.46
CA LEU A 90 -13.52 6.55 -17.46
C LEU A 90 -14.03 6.87 -16.05
N TRP A 91 -14.12 8.15 -15.68
CA TRP A 91 -14.71 8.55 -14.40
C TRP A 91 -16.19 8.19 -14.33
N ASP A 92 -16.94 8.44 -15.40
CA ASP A 92 -18.36 8.06 -15.46
C ASP A 92 -18.51 6.54 -15.30
N ILE A 93 -17.74 5.74 -16.04
CA ILE A 93 -17.75 4.27 -15.93
C ILE A 93 -17.45 3.83 -14.49
N ALA A 94 -16.37 4.34 -13.89
CA ALA A 94 -15.95 3.95 -12.55
C ALA A 94 -16.98 4.33 -11.47
N ASN A 95 -17.67 5.47 -11.64
CA ASN A 95 -18.71 5.91 -10.71
C ASN A 95 -19.97 5.01 -10.76
N TRP A 96 -20.18 4.24 -11.83
CA TRP A 96 -21.29 3.28 -11.95
C TRP A 96 -20.96 1.89 -11.39
N TRP A 97 -19.70 1.59 -11.11
CA TRP A 97 -19.28 0.28 -10.64
C TRP A 97 -19.74 -0.10 -9.22
N PRO A 98 -19.76 0.81 -8.23
CA PRO A 98 -20.16 0.43 -6.88
C PRO A 98 -21.56 -0.18 -6.84
N GLN A 99 -21.66 -1.38 -6.30
CA GLN A 99 -22.88 -2.12 -5.99
C GLN A 99 -22.88 -2.48 -4.50
N GLU A 100 -23.96 -3.09 -4.01
CA GLU A 100 -24.15 -3.41 -2.58
C GLU A 100 -22.97 -4.21 -1.97
N ASN A 101 -22.37 -5.13 -2.73
CA ASN A 101 -21.32 -6.03 -2.26
C ASN A 101 -20.01 -5.93 -3.06
N GLU A 102 -19.80 -4.88 -3.84
CA GLU A 102 -18.57 -4.69 -4.62
C GLU A 102 -18.37 -3.23 -5.00
N ILE A 103 -17.13 -2.75 -4.98
CA ILE A 103 -16.74 -1.39 -5.40
C ILE A 103 -16.40 -1.39 -6.90
N TYR A 104 -15.86 -2.50 -7.41
CA TYR A 104 -15.47 -2.65 -8.80
C TYR A 104 -15.82 -4.06 -9.33
N PRO A 105 -16.09 -4.19 -10.64
CA PRO A 105 -16.46 -5.45 -11.25
C PRO A 105 -15.25 -6.40 -11.32
N ILE A 106 -15.53 -7.70 -11.29
CA ILE A 106 -14.53 -8.76 -11.50
C ILE A 106 -13.82 -8.64 -12.85
N TYR A 107 -14.53 -8.12 -13.86
CA TYR A 107 -14.02 -7.93 -15.21
C TYR A 107 -14.66 -6.70 -15.83
N ASP A 108 -13.81 -5.80 -16.32
CA ASP A 108 -14.20 -4.62 -17.10
C ASP A 108 -13.00 -4.19 -17.95
N THR A 109 -13.23 -3.89 -19.23
CA THR A 109 -12.17 -3.49 -20.17
C THR A 109 -11.50 -2.18 -19.79
N SER A 110 -12.16 -1.34 -18.98
CA SER A 110 -11.72 0.01 -18.62
C SER A 110 -10.90 0.07 -17.34
N MET A 111 -10.80 -1.01 -16.54
CA MET A 111 -10.02 -1.02 -15.29
C MET A 111 -8.55 -0.61 -15.52
N ALA A 112 -7.86 -1.23 -16.46
CA ALA A 112 -6.47 -0.91 -16.76
C ALA A 112 -6.27 0.56 -17.20
N GLN A 113 -7.20 1.07 -18.00
CA GLN A 113 -7.19 2.46 -18.49
C GLN A 113 -7.43 3.42 -17.34
N LEU A 114 -8.40 3.13 -16.47
CA LEU A 114 -8.68 3.91 -15.26
C LEU A 114 -7.44 4.03 -14.36
N LEU A 115 -6.75 2.91 -14.11
CA LEU A 115 -5.51 2.91 -13.31
C LEU A 115 -4.42 3.76 -13.97
N GLN A 116 -4.32 3.75 -15.30
CA GLN A 116 -3.36 4.58 -16.02
C GLN A 116 -3.75 6.06 -15.96
N THR A 117 -5.04 6.38 -16.08
CA THR A 117 -5.59 7.72 -15.96
C THR A 117 -5.34 8.29 -14.56
N LEU A 118 -5.57 7.53 -13.49
CA LEU A 118 -5.24 7.98 -12.13
C LEU A 118 -3.76 8.36 -11.97
N ARG A 119 -2.84 7.65 -12.64
CA ARG A 119 -1.40 7.96 -12.60
C ARG A 119 -1.02 9.21 -13.39
N LEU A 120 -1.69 9.48 -14.51
CA LEU A 120 -1.28 10.51 -15.46
C LEU A 120 -2.10 11.79 -15.42
N GLU A 121 -3.36 11.72 -14.98
CA GLU A 121 -4.29 12.85 -15.08
C GLU A 121 -3.73 14.05 -14.28
N PRO A 122 -3.66 15.26 -14.87
CA PRO A 122 -3.07 16.41 -14.23
C PRO A 122 -3.75 16.79 -12.91
N ILE A 123 -2.98 17.22 -11.92
CA ILE A 123 -3.49 17.73 -10.65
C ILE A 123 -3.89 19.20 -10.85
N THR A 124 -5.12 19.55 -10.48
CA THR A 124 -5.69 20.89 -10.69
C THR A 124 -5.90 21.67 -9.39
N LYS A 125 -6.13 20.98 -8.27
CA LYS A 125 -6.21 21.58 -6.93
C LYS A 125 -5.87 20.55 -5.86
N VAL A 126 -5.26 21.00 -4.77
CA VAL A 126 -4.99 20.19 -3.59
C VAL A 126 -5.43 20.95 -2.34
N THR A 127 -6.00 20.23 -1.37
CA THR A 127 -6.41 20.77 -0.06
C THR A 127 -6.13 19.76 1.04
N ASN A 128 -5.90 20.22 2.27
CA ASN A 128 -5.79 19.31 3.42
C ASN A 128 -7.11 18.57 3.67
N LEU A 129 -7.02 17.28 4.04
CA LEU A 129 -8.12 16.56 4.67
C LEU A 129 -7.91 16.53 6.19
N ALA A 130 -8.20 17.67 6.83
CA ALA A 130 -7.90 17.92 8.24
C ALA A 130 -8.50 16.91 9.24
N LYS A 131 -9.55 16.19 8.86
CA LYS A 131 -10.19 15.18 9.71
C LYS A 131 -9.48 13.83 9.64
N GLY A 132 -9.03 13.36 10.79
CA GLY A 132 -8.39 12.06 10.97
C GLY A 132 -7.07 12.17 11.72
N THR A 133 -6.41 11.03 11.90
CA THR A 133 -5.16 10.93 12.67
C THR A 133 -3.91 11.09 11.84
N GLN A 134 -3.98 10.74 10.55
CA GLN A 134 -2.82 10.65 9.66
C GLN A 134 -2.88 11.68 8.54
N LEU A 135 -1.70 12.04 8.00
CA LEU A 135 -1.55 12.96 6.87
C LEU A 135 -2.20 12.39 5.61
N LYS A 136 -3.11 13.18 5.02
CA LYS A 136 -3.75 12.89 3.73
C LYS A 136 -4.25 14.18 3.08
N LEU A 137 -4.19 14.24 1.77
CA LEU A 137 -4.65 15.38 0.98
C LEU A 137 -5.86 14.98 0.13
N LEU A 138 -6.78 15.92 -0.08
CA LEU A 138 -7.77 15.81 -1.13
C LEU A 138 -7.18 16.42 -2.39
N VAL A 139 -6.99 15.58 -3.40
CA VAL A 139 -6.48 15.98 -4.71
C VAL A 139 -7.63 15.98 -5.69
N ARG A 140 -7.72 17.04 -6.50
CA ARG A 140 -8.64 17.12 -7.63
C ARG A 140 -7.85 17.02 -8.92
N LEU A 141 -8.07 15.94 -9.64
CA LEU A 141 -7.53 15.72 -10.98
C LEU A 141 -8.32 16.56 -12.00
N ALA A 142 -7.75 16.70 -13.20
CA ALA A 142 -8.50 17.23 -14.33
C ALA A 142 -9.76 16.38 -14.58
N ASN A 143 -10.77 16.99 -15.22
CA ASN A 143 -12.12 16.43 -15.31
C ASN A 143 -12.83 16.23 -13.95
N LYS A 144 -12.42 16.98 -12.92
CA LYS A 144 -13.08 17.14 -11.61
C LYS A 144 -13.11 15.88 -10.73
N GLN A 145 -12.43 14.79 -11.10
CA GLN A 145 -12.29 13.62 -10.24
C GLN A 145 -11.56 13.99 -8.95
N LYS A 146 -12.09 13.52 -7.81
CA LYS A 146 -11.46 13.69 -6.50
C LYS A 146 -10.86 12.37 -6.06
N VAL A 147 -9.64 12.44 -5.54
CA VAL A 147 -8.90 11.30 -5.00
C VAL A 147 -8.20 11.71 -3.71
N ILE A 148 -7.91 10.74 -2.86
CA ILE A 148 -7.13 10.95 -1.65
C ILE A 148 -5.66 10.65 -1.99
N PHE A 149 -4.76 11.56 -1.66
CA PHE A 149 -3.33 11.31 -1.71
C PHE A 149 -2.77 11.03 -0.31
N LYS A 150 -2.05 9.91 -0.18
CA LYS A 150 -1.24 9.59 1.00
C LYS A 150 0.24 9.48 0.60
N PRO A 151 1.14 10.29 1.17
CA PRO A 151 2.56 10.28 0.82
C PRO A 151 3.29 9.06 1.41
N GLN A 152 4.47 8.75 0.87
CA GLN A 152 5.42 7.83 1.48
C GLN A 152 6.03 8.44 2.75
N TRP A 153 5.82 7.77 3.88
CA TRP A 153 6.47 8.11 5.16
C TRP A 153 7.76 7.31 5.42
N TYR A 154 7.84 6.10 4.89
CA TYR A 154 8.87 5.13 5.23
C TYR A 154 9.43 4.49 3.97
N GLU A 155 10.71 4.15 4.00
CA GLU A 155 11.30 3.22 3.04
C GLU A 155 10.63 1.85 3.09
N ARG A 156 10.69 1.09 1.98
CA ARG A 156 9.95 -0.17 1.81
C ARG A 156 10.37 -1.22 2.84
N GLU A 157 11.64 -1.21 3.23
CA GLU A 157 12.27 -2.16 4.16
C GLU A 157 12.13 -1.74 5.62
N ALA A 158 11.53 -0.57 5.90
CA ALA A 158 11.38 -0.08 7.26
C ALA A 158 10.53 -1.05 8.10
N VAL A 159 11.02 -1.37 9.30
CA VAL A 159 10.28 -2.14 10.31
C VAL A 159 9.65 -1.14 11.29
N ILE A 160 8.32 -1.18 11.47
CA ILE A 160 7.68 -0.34 12.50
C ILE A 160 7.75 -1.10 13.81
N GLU A 161 8.46 -0.52 14.78
CA GLU A 161 8.50 -1.01 16.15
C GLU A 161 7.38 -0.42 17.01
N GLY A 162 7.06 -1.10 18.12
CA GLY A 162 6.06 -0.66 19.10
C GLY A 162 4.76 -1.45 19.04
N THR A 163 3.65 -0.78 19.35
CA THR A 163 2.32 -1.41 19.37
C THR A 163 1.82 -1.74 17.97
N VAL A 164 0.82 -2.63 17.86
CA VAL A 164 0.23 -3.05 16.56
C VAL A 164 -0.39 -1.92 15.72
N TYR A 165 -0.65 -0.76 16.32
CA TYR A 165 -1.18 0.45 15.67
C TYR A 165 -0.16 1.60 15.65
N ALA A 166 1.11 1.32 15.93
CA ALA A 166 2.17 2.32 15.87
C ALA A 166 2.49 2.72 14.43
N GLY A 167 3.09 3.91 14.28
CA GLY A 167 3.56 4.43 13.00
C GLY A 167 2.51 5.24 12.22
N LYS A 168 2.94 5.70 11.05
CA LYS A 168 2.12 6.43 10.06
C LYS A 168 1.57 5.44 9.01
N ASP A 169 0.54 5.85 8.28
CA ASP A 169 0.01 5.06 7.18
C ASP A 169 1.09 4.80 6.12
N ARG A 170 1.32 3.52 5.77
CA ARG A 170 2.21 3.14 4.68
C ARG A 170 1.45 3.20 3.36
N HIS A 171 1.85 4.08 2.45
CA HIS A 171 1.21 4.20 1.13
C HIS A 171 1.21 2.86 0.36
N THR A 172 2.30 2.09 0.45
CA THR A 172 2.39 0.76 -0.18
C THR A 172 1.36 -0.24 0.33
N ALA A 173 0.94 -0.15 1.60
CA ALA A 173 -0.06 -1.05 2.16
C ALA A 173 -1.42 -0.88 1.48
N GLU A 174 -1.78 0.34 1.06
CA GLU A 174 -3.00 0.62 0.30
C GLU A 174 -2.96 -0.07 -1.08
N VAL A 175 -1.80 -0.04 -1.74
CA VAL A 175 -1.57 -0.74 -3.03
C VAL A 175 -1.75 -2.25 -2.83
N TYR A 176 -1.08 -2.83 -1.82
CA TYR A 176 -1.19 -4.26 -1.55
C TYR A 176 -2.61 -4.68 -1.20
N ALA A 177 -3.33 -3.90 -0.37
CA ALA A 177 -4.71 -4.18 -0.02
C ALA A 177 -5.60 -4.25 -1.26
N PHE A 178 -5.51 -3.26 -2.16
CA PHE A 178 -6.27 -3.24 -3.40
C PHE A 178 -6.01 -4.47 -4.29
N TYR A 179 -4.75 -4.77 -4.59
CA TYR A 179 -4.41 -5.89 -5.47
C TYR A 179 -4.66 -7.25 -4.81
N LEU A 180 -4.45 -7.39 -3.50
CA LEU A 180 -4.78 -8.61 -2.77
C LEU A 180 -6.29 -8.83 -2.73
N GLY A 181 -7.08 -7.77 -2.51
CA GLY A 181 -8.53 -7.81 -2.59
C GLY A 181 -9.00 -8.31 -3.95
N ALA A 182 -8.43 -7.78 -5.04
CA ALA A 182 -8.74 -8.24 -6.39
C ALA A 182 -8.40 -9.73 -6.61
N VAL A 183 -7.24 -10.19 -6.13
CA VAL A 183 -6.80 -11.60 -6.26
C VAL A 183 -7.69 -12.56 -5.46
N LEU A 184 -8.15 -12.13 -4.28
CA LEU A 184 -9.03 -12.91 -3.40
C LEU A 184 -10.52 -12.77 -3.77
N ASP A 185 -10.86 -12.01 -4.81
CA ASP A 185 -12.23 -11.64 -5.18
C ASP A 185 -12.99 -10.90 -4.05
N LEU A 186 -12.26 -10.23 -3.16
CA LEU A 186 -12.75 -9.35 -2.10
C LEU A 186 -12.76 -7.90 -2.62
N ARG A 187 -13.71 -7.60 -3.51
CA ARG A 187 -13.78 -6.35 -4.26
C ARG A 187 -14.38 -5.19 -3.45
N TRP A 188 -14.07 -5.12 -2.15
CA TRP A 188 -14.51 -4.08 -1.20
C TRP A 188 -13.42 -3.05 -0.90
N THR A 189 -12.23 -3.24 -1.44
CA THR A 189 -11.13 -2.29 -1.32
C THR A 189 -11.35 -1.12 -2.28
N PRO A 190 -10.95 0.10 -1.94
CA PRO A 190 -10.91 1.17 -2.91
C PRO A 190 -9.90 0.86 -4.04
N ILE A 191 -10.02 1.56 -5.16
CA ILE A 191 -9.08 1.46 -6.28
C ILE A 191 -7.86 2.30 -5.94
N VAL A 192 -6.65 1.72 -6.03
CA VAL A 192 -5.42 2.39 -5.58
C VAL A 192 -4.34 2.36 -6.66
N VAL A 193 -3.65 3.47 -6.86
CA VAL A 193 -2.43 3.54 -7.68
C VAL A 193 -1.29 4.25 -6.95
N GLY A 194 -0.08 3.74 -7.11
CA GLY A 194 1.13 4.51 -6.78
C GLY A 194 1.34 5.63 -7.79
N ARG A 195 1.76 6.81 -7.30
CA ARG A 195 2.06 7.98 -8.13
C ARG A 195 3.18 8.80 -7.48
N VAL A 196 4.13 9.24 -8.30
CA VAL A 196 5.12 10.24 -7.92
C VAL A 196 4.54 11.62 -8.22
N VAL A 197 4.62 12.53 -7.26
CA VAL A 197 4.13 13.91 -7.39
C VAL A 197 5.22 14.89 -7.01
N ASN A 198 5.24 16.05 -7.65
CA ASN A 198 6.17 17.11 -7.31
C ASN A 198 5.58 18.06 -6.25
N LEU A 199 6.22 18.17 -5.09
CA LEU A 199 5.74 18.99 -3.97
C LEU A 199 5.62 20.47 -4.33
N LYS A 200 6.47 20.99 -5.21
CA LYS A 200 6.37 22.38 -5.67
C LYS A 200 5.23 22.54 -6.68
N THR A 201 5.30 21.84 -7.81
CA THR A 201 4.41 22.11 -8.96
C THR A 201 3.04 21.44 -8.88
N ASP A 202 2.94 20.26 -8.25
CA ASP A 202 1.70 19.49 -8.16
C ASP A 202 0.94 19.75 -6.86
N ILE A 203 1.65 20.06 -5.77
CA ILE A 203 1.06 20.23 -4.43
C ILE A 203 1.01 21.70 -4.03
N TYR A 204 2.15 22.37 -3.87
CA TYR A 204 2.22 23.75 -3.37
C TYR A 204 1.53 24.73 -4.33
N ASP A 205 1.89 24.73 -5.61
CA ASP A 205 1.32 25.64 -6.62
C ASP A 205 -0.18 25.42 -6.84
N ARG A 206 -0.67 24.21 -6.57
CA ARG A 206 -2.09 23.82 -6.70
C ARG A 206 -2.84 23.86 -5.36
N GLY A 207 -2.16 24.20 -4.28
CA GLY A 207 -2.67 24.23 -2.92
C GLY A 207 -3.47 25.48 -2.58
N ASP A 208 -4.43 25.35 -1.68
CA ASP A 208 -5.01 26.51 -0.99
C ASP A 208 -4.06 27.10 0.07
N SER A 209 -4.43 28.25 0.63
CA SER A 209 -3.60 28.93 1.63
C SER A 209 -3.35 28.08 2.87
N GLU A 210 -4.32 27.27 3.30
CA GLU A 210 -4.16 26.38 4.44
C GLU A 210 -3.12 25.30 4.17
N LEU A 211 -3.14 24.68 2.98
CA LEU A 211 -2.13 23.70 2.58
C LEU A 211 -0.74 24.32 2.48
N LYS A 212 -0.61 25.50 1.86
CA LYS A 212 0.66 26.22 1.75
C LYS A 212 1.26 26.54 3.11
N ASN A 213 0.43 26.95 4.07
CA ASN A 213 0.83 27.18 5.46
C ASN A 213 1.11 25.88 6.26
N SER A 214 0.97 24.72 5.63
CA SER A 214 1.29 23.42 6.21
C SER A 214 2.47 22.72 5.50
N MET A 215 3.30 23.53 4.83
CA MET A 215 4.51 23.12 4.15
C MET A 215 5.67 24.01 4.59
N THR A 216 6.88 23.47 4.61
CA THR A 216 8.11 24.22 4.83
C THR A 216 8.91 24.28 3.53
N ILE A 217 9.61 25.40 3.34
CA ILE A 217 10.47 25.64 2.18
C ILE A 217 11.84 26.05 2.73
N THR A 218 12.87 25.27 2.41
CA THR A 218 14.24 25.51 2.88
C THR A 218 15.18 25.59 1.69
N GLU A 219 16.14 26.50 1.72
CA GLU A 219 17.23 26.53 0.74
C GLU A 219 18.23 25.41 1.03
N THR A 220 18.58 24.65 0.00
CA THR A 220 19.63 23.62 0.07
C THR A 220 21.01 24.26 -0.15
N GLU A 221 22.07 23.53 0.20
CA GLU A 221 23.45 23.97 -0.02
C GLU A 221 23.76 24.30 -1.49
N ASN A 222 23.03 23.68 -2.43
CA ASN A 222 23.18 23.91 -3.87
C ASN A 222 22.37 25.12 -4.38
N GLY A 223 21.73 25.87 -3.48
CA GLY A 223 20.91 27.04 -3.82
C GLY A 223 19.55 26.69 -4.43
N THR A 224 19.10 25.44 -4.30
CA THR A 224 17.75 25.01 -4.72
C THR A 224 16.79 25.02 -3.53
N GLU A 225 15.50 25.21 -3.79
CA GLU A 225 14.47 25.10 -2.75
C GLU A 225 14.07 23.63 -2.54
N GLN A 226 14.05 23.17 -1.30
CA GLN A 226 13.45 21.91 -0.88
C GLN A 226 12.11 22.17 -0.20
N TYR A 227 11.08 21.48 -0.66
CA TYR A 227 9.72 21.55 -0.14
C TYR A 227 9.47 20.33 0.75
N CYS A 228 8.90 20.55 1.92
CA CYS A 228 8.46 19.49 2.82
C CYS A 228 7.01 19.71 3.26
N LEU A 229 6.27 18.63 3.42
CA LEU A 229 4.85 18.62 3.76
C LEU A 229 4.62 17.99 5.14
N PHE A 230 3.96 18.70 6.04
CA PHE A 230 3.42 18.11 7.28
C PHE A 230 1.89 18.09 7.31
N GLY A 231 1.22 18.98 6.55
CA GLY A 231 -0.23 19.00 6.40
C GLY A 231 -0.99 19.31 7.69
N ARG A 232 -2.30 19.00 7.71
CA ARG A 232 -3.18 19.16 8.88
C ARG A 232 -3.92 17.85 9.17
N CYS A 233 -3.75 17.35 10.39
CA CYS A 233 -4.43 16.19 10.96
C CYS A 233 -4.17 16.15 12.48
N HIS A 234 -4.74 15.18 13.21
CA HIS A 234 -4.57 15.10 14.67
C HIS A 234 -3.12 14.93 15.13
N TYR A 235 -2.30 14.18 14.38
CA TYR A 235 -0.88 13.94 14.70
C TYR A 235 0.09 14.63 13.73
N CYS A 236 -0.38 15.60 12.95
CA CYS A 236 0.46 16.33 11.99
C CYS A 236 1.07 17.55 12.69
N ASN A 237 2.38 17.73 12.56
CA ASN A 237 3.13 18.82 13.17
C ASN A 237 4.39 19.12 12.32
N GLU A 238 4.98 20.30 12.53
CA GLU A 238 6.14 20.77 11.76
C GLU A 238 7.44 19.96 12.00
N GLU A 239 7.51 19.17 13.08
CA GLU A 239 8.67 18.33 13.41
C GLU A 239 8.65 17.03 12.60
N GLU A 240 7.49 16.60 12.11
CA GLU A 240 7.30 15.38 11.32
C GLU A 240 6.83 15.74 9.90
N THR A 241 7.78 15.84 8.96
CA THR A 241 7.51 16.21 7.57
C THR A 241 7.89 15.10 6.58
N VAL A 242 7.22 15.10 5.42
CA VAL A 242 7.65 14.35 4.24
C VAL A 242 8.28 15.34 3.25
N CYS A 243 9.58 15.18 3.00
CA CYS A 243 10.35 16.05 2.12
C CYS A 243 10.53 15.43 0.74
N GLY A 244 10.59 16.28 -0.29
CA GLY A 244 10.91 15.86 -1.65
C GLY A 244 12.39 15.52 -1.82
N ASP A 245 12.67 14.74 -2.88
CA ASP A 245 14.02 14.54 -3.40
C ASP A 245 14.64 15.85 -3.92
N GLU A 246 15.82 15.78 -4.54
CA GLU A 246 16.52 16.95 -5.10
C GLU A 246 15.67 17.74 -6.13
N GLN A 247 14.71 17.08 -6.78
CA GLN A 247 13.78 17.69 -7.73
C GLN A 247 12.39 17.96 -7.11
N ASN A 248 12.25 17.82 -5.79
CA ASN A 248 11.02 17.94 -5.01
C ASN A 248 9.97 16.86 -5.30
N ASN A 249 10.35 15.69 -5.80
CA ASN A 249 9.41 14.59 -6.00
C ASN A 249 9.26 13.75 -4.73
N ILE A 250 8.03 13.27 -4.50
CA ILE A 250 7.72 12.26 -3.50
C ILE A 250 6.87 11.15 -4.11
N GLU A 251 7.09 9.91 -3.67
CA GLU A 251 6.16 8.82 -3.94
C GLU A 251 4.95 8.92 -3.00
N GLY A 252 3.79 8.46 -3.46
CA GLY A 252 2.63 8.22 -2.63
C GLY A 252 1.60 7.38 -3.37
N VAL A 253 0.39 7.34 -2.84
CA VAL A 253 -0.76 6.68 -3.47
C VAL A 253 -1.91 7.62 -3.70
N LEU A 254 -2.66 7.37 -4.78
CA LEU A 254 -4.00 7.90 -4.99
C LEU A 254 -5.03 6.80 -4.73
N ILE A 255 -6.08 7.17 -4.00
CA ILE A 255 -7.22 6.34 -3.59
C ILE A 255 -8.50 7.01 -4.08
#